data_AF-A0A2D8L5P0-F1
#
_entry.id   AF-A0A2D8L5P0-F1
#
_cell.length_a   1.000
_cell.length_b   1.000
_cell.length_c   1.000
_cell.angle_alpha   90.00
_cell.angle_beta   90.00
_cell.angle_gamma   90.00
#
_symmetry.space_group_name_H-M   'P 1'
#
loop_
_entity.id
_entity.type
_entity.pdbx_description
1 polymer ?
#
loop_
_entity_poly.entity_id
_entity_poly.type
_entity_poly.pdbx_seq_one_letter_code
_entity_poly.pdbx_strand_id
1 'polypeptide(L)'
;MDNSFVVTDGAQSFTVTIIELGKGNRPLLMFLDELPPRNCDLWVVHHSLGALRNETQWQGDGGVICFTPGTRIRTASGTIAIEDVRAGDLVQTKDNGPQPVQWVGGRRMSGARLFALPRLRPVRLRAGTFGDTCPDDDLLVSPEHRIVFTGPEAMDLFNTDEVLVAAKDLIDGVNVTVDLKVREVTYIHLLFEEHQVLWANGMETESFHPANAALSVLGADDRSRLLAEHPQLEFDPHTYGSFARRNLSTSEAAILSHAVA
;
A
#
# COMPACT_ATOMS: atom_id res chain seq x y z
N MET A 1 -15.15 18.96 2.71
CA MET A 1 -15.63 18.18 1.55
C MET A 1 -16.84 17.43 2.03
N ASP A 2 -17.99 17.63 1.40
CA ASP A 2 -19.26 17.09 1.89
C ASP A 2 -19.36 15.61 1.52
N ASN A 3 -19.14 14.73 2.52
CA ASN A 3 -19.26 13.29 2.35
C ASN A 3 -20.71 12.92 2.04
N SER A 4 -20.99 12.67 0.77
CA SER A 4 -22.34 12.38 0.29
C SER A 4 -22.36 11.17 -0.63
N PHE A 5 -23.50 10.47 -0.63
CA PHE A 5 -23.76 9.36 -1.53
C PHE A 5 -25.25 9.31 -1.89
N VAL A 6 -25.57 8.74 -3.05
CA VAL A 6 -26.93 8.62 -3.57
C VAL A 6 -27.33 7.15 -3.54
N VAL A 7 -28.49 6.88 -2.93
CA VAL A 7 -29.09 5.54 -2.88
C VAL A 7 -30.40 5.51 -3.65
N THR A 8 -30.78 4.34 -4.17
CA THR A 8 -32.05 4.15 -4.90
C THR A 8 -32.75 2.87 -4.45
N ASP A 9 -34.08 2.87 -4.45
CA ASP A 9 -34.93 1.68 -4.29
C ASP A 9 -35.34 1.07 -5.65
N GLY A 10 -34.81 1.61 -6.74
CA GLY A 10 -35.15 1.24 -8.11
C GLY A 10 -36.29 2.05 -8.74
N ALA A 11 -37.03 2.83 -7.94
CA ALA A 11 -38.08 3.74 -8.40
C ALA A 11 -37.73 5.22 -8.15
N GLN A 12 -37.06 5.52 -7.03
CA GLN A 12 -36.66 6.85 -6.61
C GLN A 12 -35.23 6.86 -6.08
N SER A 13 -34.56 8.00 -6.23
CA SER A 13 -33.20 8.21 -5.71
C SER A 13 -33.20 9.20 -4.56
N PHE A 14 -32.36 8.94 -3.56
CA PHE A 14 -32.27 9.67 -2.32
C PHE A 14 -30.83 10.11 -2.09
N THR A 15 -30.61 11.41 -1.93
CA THR A 15 -29.28 11.97 -1.63
C THR A 15 -29.04 11.96 -0.13
N VAL A 16 -27.95 11.32 0.28
CA VAL A 16 -27.55 11.16 1.67
C VAL A 16 -26.26 11.92 1.93
N THR A 17 -26.27 12.76 2.95
CA THR A 17 -25.07 13.42 3.49
C THR A 17 -24.71 12.79 4.83
N ILE A 18 -23.42 12.53 5.04
CA ILE A 18 -22.90 11.94 6.27
C ILE A 18 -22.47 13.08 7.21
N ILE A 19 -23.03 13.07 8.42
CA ILE A 19 -22.68 13.99 9.48
C ILE A 19 -21.86 13.22 10.53
N GLU A 20 -20.58 13.55 10.60
CA GLU A 20 -19.65 12.98 11.57
C GLU A 20 -19.89 13.56 12.97
N LEU A 21 -20.04 12.69 13.97
CA LEU A 21 -20.31 13.08 15.37
C LEU A 21 -19.08 12.98 16.30
N GLY A 22 -17.88 12.83 15.72
CA GLY A 22 -16.63 12.64 16.47
C GLY A 22 -16.34 11.19 16.87
N LYS A 23 -15.13 10.96 17.41
CA LYS A 23 -14.57 9.61 17.66
C LYS A 23 -15.50 8.72 18.48
N GLY A 24 -15.85 7.55 17.93
CA GLY A 24 -16.63 6.50 18.62
C GLY A 24 -18.15 6.62 18.51
N ASN A 25 -18.67 7.71 17.93
CA ASN A 25 -20.09 7.86 17.67
C ASN A 25 -20.45 7.33 16.27
N ARG A 26 -21.61 6.70 16.15
CA ARG A 26 -22.12 6.33 14.82
C ARG A 26 -22.46 7.61 14.05
N PRO A 27 -22.05 7.73 12.78
CA PRO A 27 -22.37 8.91 11.99
C PRO A 27 -23.88 9.00 11.79
N LEU A 28 -24.38 10.23 11.64
CA LEU A 28 -25.77 10.45 11.25
C LEU A 28 -25.85 10.54 9.73
N LEU A 29 -26.90 9.93 9.18
CA LEU A 29 -27.26 10.05 7.78
C LEU A 29 -28.37 11.10 7.66
N MET A 30 -28.07 12.19 6.97
CA MET A 30 -29.04 13.23 6.66
C MET A 30 -29.51 13.06 5.22
N PHE A 31 -30.81 12.88 5.05
CA PHE A 31 -31.46 12.89 3.75
C PHE A 31 -31.90 14.32 3.45
N LEU A 32 -31.52 14.85 2.29
CA LEU A 32 -31.73 16.28 1.99
C LEU A 32 -33.19 16.63 1.72
N ASP A 33 -33.96 15.70 1.15
CA ASP A 33 -35.34 15.95 0.72
C ASP A 33 -36.32 14.97 1.39
N GLU A 34 -36.38 13.74 0.89
CA GLU A 34 -37.30 12.70 1.36
C GLU A 34 -36.55 11.52 1.97
N LEU A 35 -37.18 10.91 2.98
CA LEU A 35 -36.69 9.66 3.55
C LEU A 35 -37.19 8.49 2.70
N PRO A 36 -36.34 7.48 2.44
CA PRO A 36 -36.77 6.27 1.76
C PRO A 36 -37.86 5.55 2.58
N PRO A 37 -38.75 4.79 1.92
CA PRO A 37 -39.74 3.96 2.60
C PRO A 37 -39.10 3.05 3.65
N ARG A 38 -39.83 2.80 4.74
CA ARG A 38 -39.34 1.89 5.78
C ARG A 38 -39.29 0.46 5.24
N ASN A 39 -38.23 -0.28 5.59
CA ASN A 39 -38.04 -1.69 5.25
C ASN A 39 -37.95 -1.99 3.75
N CYS A 40 -37.30 -1.11 2.96
CA CYS A 40 -36.93 -1.40 1.57
C CYS A 40 -35.42 -1.60 1.43
N ASP A 41 -35.03 -2.37 0.42
CA ASP A 41 -33.63 -2.49 0.01
C ASP A 41 -33.23 -1.26 -0.79
N LEU A 42 -32.03 -0.76 -0.52
CA LEU A 42 -31.47 0.42 -1.16
C LEU A 42 -30.09 0.12 -1.73
N TRP A 43 -29.82 0.60 -2.95
CA TRP A 43 -28.54 0.41 -3.62
C TRP A 43 -27.82 1.74 -3.83
N VAL A 44 -26.51 1.77 -3.58
CA VAL A 44 -25.68 2.95 -3.83
C VAL A 44 -25.40 3.07 -5.32
N VAL A 45 -25.80 4.19 -5.94
CA VAL A 45 -25.63 4.43 -7.39
C VAL A 45 -24.59 5.48 -7.71
N HIS A 46 -24.30 6.37 -6.75
CA HIS A 46 -23.26 7.39 -6.89
C HIS A 46 -22.70 7.74 -5.51
N HIS A 47 -21.40 8.03 -5.42
CA HIS A 47 -20.81 8.48 -4.15
C HIS A 47 -19.72 9.53 -4.39
N SER A 48 -19.74 10.56 -3.56
CA SER A 48 -18.69 11.57 -3.36
C SER A 48 -18.25 11.52 -1.90
N LEU A 49 -17.92 10.30 -1.46
CA LEU A 49 -17.38 10.05 -0.15
C LEU A 49 -15.88 10.30 -0.23
N GLY A 50 -15.42 11.43 0.32
CA GLY A 50 -14.00 11.58 0.62
C GLY A 50 -13.66 10.48 1.61
N ALA A 51 -12.93 9.47 1.13
CA ALA A 51 -12.58 8.21 1.80
C ALA A 51 -13.19 8.11 3.20
N LEU A 52 -14.43 7.59 3.31
CA LEU A 52 -14.99 7.28 4.61
C LEU A 52 -13.95 6.45 5.32
N ARG A 53 -13.38 7.04 6.37
CA ARG A 53 -12.45 6.36 7.25
C ARG A 53 -13.14 5.08 7.65
N ASN A 54 -12.57 3.98 7.20
CA ASN A 54 -12.90 2.67 7.72
C ASN A 54 -12.36 2.64 9.17
N GLU A 55 -13.05 3.33 10.08
CA GLU A 55 -12.86 3.22 11.53
C GLU A 55 -13.47 1.92 12.07
N THR A 56 -13.58 0.89 11.22
CA THR A 56 -13.55 -0.50 11.69
C THR A 56 -12.12 -0.79 12.17
N GLN A 57 -11.81 -0.30 13.37
CA GLN A 57 -10.85 -0.95 14.26
C GLN A 57 -9.44 -1.19 13.68
N TRP A 58 -8.71 -0.13 13.32
CA TRP A 58 -7.24 -0.17 13.29
C TRP A 58 -6.66 0.63 14.47
N GLN A 59 -6.95 0.17 15.69
CA GLN A 59 -5.97 0.35 16.76
C GLN A 59 -4.80 -0.61 16.47
N GLY A 60 -3.90 -0.11 15.61
CA GLY A 60 -2.53 -0.58 15.41
C GLY A 60 -2.36 -1.99 14.84
N ASP A 61 -2.35 -2.13 13.51
CA ASP A 61 -1.42 -3.07 12.83
C ASP A 61 -1.43 -2.98 11.30
N GLY A 62 -1.58 -1.76 10.74
CA GLY A 62 -1.33 -1.56 9.31
C GLY A 62 0.09 -1.99 8.99
N GLY A 63 0.24 -3.00 8.13
CA GLY A 63 1.55 -3.37 7.63
C GLY A 63 2.15 -2.18 6.88
N VAL A 64 3.46 -2.09 6.88
CA VAL A 64 4.18 -0.97 6.25
C VAL A 64 4.85 -1.50 5.00
N ILE A 65 4.95 -0.71 3.94
CA ILE A 65 5.70 -1.04 2.73
C ILE A 65 7.19 -0.88 3.05
N CYS A 66 7.95 -1.98 3.05
CA CYS A 66 9.34 -1.97 3.50
C CYS A 66 10.21 -2.91 2.67
N PHE A 67 11.46 -2.49 2.47
CA PHE A 67 12.56 -3.36 2.10
C PHE A 67 13.29 -3.88 3.34
N THR A 68 14.19 -4.85 3.14
CA THR A 68 15.06 -5.37 4.20
C THR A 68 16.54 -5.25 3.79
N PRO A 69 17.49 -5.18 4.74
CA PRO A 69 18.91 -5.09 4.42
C PRO A 69 19.39 -6.15 3.44
N GLY A 70 20.29 -5.76 2.54
CA GLY A 70 20.77 -6.59 1.44
C GLY A 70 19.94 -6.49 0.16
N THR A 71 18.76 -5.85 0.18
CA THR A 71 18.06 -5.48 -1.06
C THR A 71 18.88 -4.46 -1.84
N ARG A 72 19.16 -4.75 -3.11
CA ARG A 72 19.88 -3.89 -4.04
C ARG A 72 18.90 -3.01 -4.82
N ILE A 73 19.00 -1.71 -4.65
CA ILE A 73 18.18 -0.71 -5.33
C ILE A 73 18.92 -0.21 -6.56
N ARG A 74 18.24 -0.21 -7.71
CA ARG A 74 18.81 0.27 -8.97
C ARG A 74 18.98 1.79 -8.96
N THR A 75 20.15 2.25 -9.40
CA THR A 75 20.47 3.67 -9.63
C THR A 75 20.97 3.85 -11.06
N ALA A 76 21.18 5.09 -11.49
CA ALA A 76 21.74 5.38 -12.81
C ALA A 76 23.16 4.83 -13.00
N SER A 77 23.90 4.59 -11.91
CA SER A 77 25.30 4.17 -11.93
C SER A 77 25.53 2.72 -11.51
N GLY A 78 24.47 1.95 -11.29
CA GLY A 78 24.55 0.56 -10.84
C GLY A 78 23.47 0.23 -9.83
N THR A 79 23.84 -0.50 -8.78
CA THR A 79 22.94 -0.80 -7.67
C THR A 79 23.59 -0.39 -6.35
N ILE A 80 22.78 0.02 -5.38
CA ILE A 80 23.19 0.40 -4.02
C ILE A 80 22.39 -0.45 -3.04
N ALA A 81 23.01 -0.91 -1.96
CA ALA A 81 22.28 -1.61 -0.90
C ALA A 81 21.28 -0.65 -0.23
N ILE A 82 20.07 -1.11 0.04
CA ILE A 82 19.01 -0.26 0.60
C ILE A 82 19.41 0.41 1.92
N GLU A 83 20.21 -0.27 2.75
CA GLU A 83 20.74 0.26 4.01
C GLU A 83 21.76 1.39 3.83
N ASP A 84 22.29 1.56 2.62
CA ASP A 84 23.25 2.61 2.27
C ASP A 84 22.60 3.80 1.56
N VAL A 85 21.36 3.67 1.08
CA VAL A 85 20.60 4.76 0.46
C VAL A 85 20.35 5.90 1.46
N ARG A 86 20.59 7.13 1.05
CA ARG A 86 20.37 8.36 1.83
C ARG A 86 19.44 9.32 1.09
N ALA A 87 18.85 10.25 1.84
CA ALA A 87 18.10 11.35 1.25
C ALA A 87 19.01 12.17 0.32
N GLY A 88 18.52 12.50 -0.87
CA GLY A 88 19.26 13.14 -1.95
C GLY A 88 19.87 12.17 -2.97
N ASP A 89 20.00 10.88 -2.65
CA ASP A 89 20.51 9.89 -3.62
C ASP A 89 19.53 9.73 -4.79
N LEU A 90 20.07 9.58 -6.00
CA LEU A 90 19.29 9.40 -7.22
C LEU A 90 19.02 7.90 -7.47
N VAL A 91 17.79 7.48 -7.22
CA VAL A 91 17.32 6.12 -7.49
C VAL A 91 16.65 6.09 -8.86
N GLN A 92 16.95 5.05 -9.65
CA GLN A 92 16.33 4.89 -10.96
C GLN A 92 14.87 4.47 -10.78
N THR A 93 13.94 5.29 -11.27
CA THR A 93 12.50 4.98 -11.29
C THR A 93 12.04 4.68 -12.70
N LYS A 94 10.90 4.01 -12.80
CA LYS A 94 10.36 3.52 -14.07
C LYS A 94 9.82 4.64 -14.95
N ASP A 95 9.05 5.53 -14.37
CA ASP A 95 8.28 6.51 -15.15
C ASP A 95 9.00 7.85 -15.30
N ASN A 96 9.87 8.20 -14.34
CA ASN A 96 10.42 9.55 -14.21
C ASN A 96 11.95 9.60 -14.27
N GLY A 97 12.61 8.52 -14.66
CA GLY A 97 14.08 8.46 -14.67
C GLY A 97 14.68 8.46 -13.25
N PRO A 98 15.94 8.89 -13.08
CA PRO A 98 16.55 9.00 -11.75
C PRO A 98 15.86 10.08 -10.91
N GLN A 99 15.31 9.70 -9.76
CA GLN A 99 14.61 10.60 -8.84
C GLN A 99 15.33 10.68 -7.49
N PRO A 100 15.41 11.87 -6.86
CA PRO A 100 16.03 12.04 -5.55
C PRO A 100 15.14 11.42 -4.47
N VAL A 101 15.74 10.60 -3.61
CA VAL A 101 15.08 10.13 -2.40
C VAL A 101 14.85 11.32 -1.46
N GLN A 102 13.61 11.61 -1.12
CA GLN A 102 13.27 12.72 -0.21
C GLN A 102 13.51 12.32 1.24
N TRP A 103 13.12 11.09 1.59
CA TRP A 103 13.24 10.60 2.95
C TRP A 103 13.53 9.11 3.02
N VAL A 104 14.35 8.74 4.00
CA VAL A 104 14.65 7.35 4.36
C VAL A 104 14.32 7.16 5.83
N GLY A 105 13.43 6.22 6.11
CA GLY A 105 13.10 5.79 7.46
C GLY A 105 13.31 4.29 7.63
N GLY A 106 13.43 3.84 8.87
CA GLY A 106 13.47 2.42 9.14
C GLY A 106 13.15 2.04 10.57
N ARG A 107 12.82 0.77 10.76
CA ARG A 107 12.49 0.24 12.07
C ARG A 107 12.99 -1.19 12.23
N ARG A 108 13.78 -1.42 13.27
CA ARG A 108 14.17 -2.76 13.69
C ARG A 108 13.03 -3.43 14.45
N MET A 109 12.66 -4.62 14.01
CA MET A 109 11.72 -5.55 14.65
C MET A 109 12.48 -6.71 15.27
N SER A 110 12.33 -6.88 16.59
CA SER A 110 12.95 -7.99 17.33
C SER A 110 12.21 -9.31 17.09
N GLY A 111 12.89 -10.43 17.31
CA GLY A 111 12.30 -11.76 17.20
C GLY A 111 11.10 -12.00 18.10
N ALA A 112 11.11 -11.47 19.32
CA ALA A 112 9.97 -11.55 20.23
C ALA A 112 8.73 -10.85 19.63
N ARG A 113 8.92 -9.71 18.96
CA ARG A 113 7.83 -8.99 18.29
C ARG A 113 7.35 -9.71 17.04
N LEU A 114 8.26 -10.25 16.23
CA LEU A 114 7.89 -11.09 15.06
C LEU A 114 7.16 -12.37 15.48
N PHE A 115 7.49 -12.92 16.66
CA PHE A 115 6.78 -14.05 17.24
C PHE A 115 5.37 -13.66 17.69
N ALA A 116 5.23 -12.53 18.40
CA ALA A 116 3.94 -12.03 18.86
C ALA A 116 3.04 -11.53 17.71
N LEU A 117 3.64 -11.06 16.62
CA LEU A 117 2.95 -10.52 15.44
C LEU A 117 3.44 -11.21 14.16
N PRO A 118 3.06 -12.48 13.90
CA PRO A 118 3.52 -13.23 12.73
C PRO A 118 3.18 -12.57 11.39
N ARG A 119 2.10 -11.78 11.34
CA ARG A 119 1.71 -10.97 10.18
C ARG A 119 2.71 -9.89 9.78
N LEU A 120 3.71 -9.62 10.61
CA LEU A 120 4.81 -8.68 10.32
C LEU A 120 6.07 -9.40 9.85
N ARG A 121 6.04 -10.73 9.70
CA ARG A 121 7.19 -11.45 9.16
C ARG A 121 7.38 -11.13 7.68
N PRO A 122 8.62 -11.01 7.20
CA PRO A 122 8.87 -10.68 5.80
C PRO A 122 8.41 -11.81 4.89
N VAL A 123 7.99 -11.42 3.68
CA VAL A 123 7.71 -12.32 2.56
C VAL A 123 8.98 -12.39 1.71
N ARG A 124 9.40 -13.60 1.37
CA ARG A 124 10.52 -13.90 0.48
C ARG A 124 9.97 -14.27 -0.89
N LEU A 125 10.39 -13.51 -1.89
CA LEU A 125 10.22 -13.79 -3.31
C LEU A 125 11.52 -14.39 -3.83
N ARG A 126 11.50 -15.64 -4.29
CA ARG A 126 12.71 -16.34 -4.72
C ARG A 126 13.21 -15.86 -6.08
N ALA A 127 14.53 -15.84 -6.25
CA ALA A 127 15.14 -15.68 -7.56
C ALA A 127 14.83 -16.89 -8.47
N GLY A 128 14.80 -16.64 -9.78
CA GLY A 128 14.44 -17.60 -10.83
C GLY A 128 12.96 -17.99 -10.99
N THR A 129 12.00 -17.44 -10.24
CA THR A 129 10.63 -17.97 -10.17
C THR A 129 9.52 -17.20 -10.91
N PHE A 130 9.78 -16.00 -11.43
CA PHE A 130 8.74 -15.16 -12.07
C PHE A 130 8.96 -14.90 -13.57
N GLY A 131 9.69 -15.77 -14.27
CA GLY A 131 10.00 -15.55 -15.69
C GLY A 131 10.82 -14.28 -15.90
N ASP A 132 10.41 -13.42 -16.84
CA ASP A 132 11.13 -12.18 -17.18
C ASP A 132 11.05 -11.08 -16.10
N THR A 133 10.11 -11.19 -15.14
CA THR A 133 9.95 -10.23 -14.03
C THR A 133 10.62 -10.70 -12.75
N CYS A 134 11.52 -11.68 -12.87
CA CYS A 134 12.13 -12.35 -11.75
C CYS A 134 13.23 -11.52 -11.07
N PRO A 135 13.29 -11.52 -9.73
CA PRO A 135 14.40 -10.88 -9.05
C PRO A 135 15.73 -11.60 -9.36
N ASP A 136 16.79 -10.80 -9.53
CA ASP A 136 18.18 -11.22 -9.72
C ASP A 136 18.70 -12.02 -8.51
N ASP A 137 18.17 -11.72 -7.32
CA ASP A 137 18.46 -12.37 -6.04
C ASP A 137 17.22 -12.35 -5.15
N ASP A 138 17.08 -13.32 -4.25
CA ASP A 138 15.95 -13.40 -3.30
C ASP A 138 15.60 -12.04 -2.70
N LEU A 139 14.36 -11.60 -2.90
CA LEU A 139 13.86 -10.33 -2.41
C LEU A 139 13.03 -10.56 -1.14
N LEU A 140 13.43 -9.92 -0.03
CA LEU A 140 12.69 -9.94 1.22
C LEU A 140 12.06 -8.57 1.46
N VAL A 141 10.74 -8.58 1.57
CA VAL A 141 9.93 -7.38 1.77
C VAL A 141 8.91 -7.61 2.88
N SER A 142 8.30 -6.54 3.38
CA SER A 142 7.16 -6.67 4.27
C SER A 142 5.93 -7.25 3.54
N PRO A 143 4.97 -7.84 4.26
CA PRO A 143 3.77 -8.45 3.66
C PRO A 143 2.90 -7.50 2.83
N GLU A 144 2.82 -6.22 3.21
CA GLU A 144 2.04 -5.21 2.47
C GLU A 144 2.84 -4.51 1.36
N HIS A 145 4.11 -4.86 1.18
CA HIS A 145 4.91 -4.29 0.10
C HIS A 145 4.35 -4.74 -1.25
N ARG A 146 4.09 -3.80 -2.17
CA ARG A 146 3.50 -4.15 -3.46
C ARG A 146 4.53 -4.32 -4.56
N ILE A 147 4.30 -5.36 -5.33
CA ILE A 147 5.07 -5.76 -6.49
C ILE A 147 4.27 -5.38 -7.73
N VAL A 148 4.95 -4.90 -8.76
CA VAL A 148 4.29 -4.65 -10.04
C VAL A 148 3.98 -5.97 -10.72
N PHE A 149 2.72 -6.15 -11.07
CA PHE A 149 2.25 -7.23 -11.92
C PHE A 149 1.88 -6.67 -13.28
N THR A 150 2.34 -7.34 -14.33
CA THR A 150 2.11 -6.99 -15.74
C THR A 150 1.63 -8.21 -16.50
N GLY A 151 0.72 -8.03 -17.44
CA GLY A 151 0.24 -9.12 -18.30
C GLY A 151 -1.13 -8.82 -18.93
N PRO A 152 -1.56 -9.63 -19.92
CA PRO A 152 -2.89 -9.50 -20.53
C PRO A 152 -4.02 -9.51 -19.49
N GLU A 153 -3.88 -10.28 -18.42
CA GLU A 153 -4.87 -10.40 -17.36
C GLU A 153 -5.05 -9.09 -16.59
N ALA A 154 -3.99 -8.28 -16.46
CA ALA A 154 -4.11 -6.95 -15.85
C ALA A 154 -4.99 -6.03 -16.72
N MET A 155 -4.82 -6.10 -18.04
CA MET A 155 -5.64 -5.35 -18.99
C MET A 155 -7.08 -5.85 -18.98
N ASP A 156 -7.29 -7.17 -19.09
CA ASP A 156 -8.62 -7.77 -19.19
C ASP A 156 -9.46 -7.56 -17.91
N LEU A 157 -8.84 -7.64 -16.73
CA LEU A 157 -9.55 -7.53 -15.45
C LEU A 157 -9.65 -6.09 -14.93
N PHE A 158 -8.62 -5.26 -15.17
CA PHE A 158 -8.50 -3.96 -14.52
C PHE A 158 -8.33 -2.78 -15.48
N ASN A 159 -8.31 -3.04 -16.80
CA ASN A 159 -8.19 -2.04 -17.86
C ASN A 159 -6.94 -1.16 -17.70
N THR A 160 -5.81 -1.78 -17.36
CA THR A 160 -4.49 -1.15 -17.22
C THR A 160 -3.40 -2.18 -17.49
N ASP A 161 -2.26 -1.76 -18.03
CA ASP A 161 -1.14 -2.66 -18.34
C ASP A 161 -0.45 -3.21 -17.09
N GLU A 162 -0.49 -2.44 -16.00
CA GLU A 162 0.24 -2.73 -14.77
C GLU A 162 -0.61 -2.45 -13.53
N VAL A 163 -0.47 -3.33 -12.53
CA VAL A 163 -1.15 -3.22 -11.22
C VAL A 163 -0.17 -3.53 -10.09
N LEU A 164 -0.50 -3.07 -8.88
CA LEU A 164 0.30 -3.30 -7.68
C LEU A 164 -0.37 -4.34 -6.77
N VAL A 165 0.32 -5.46 -6.56
CA VAL A 165 -0.16 -6.60 -5.76
C VAL A 165 0.70 -6.73 -4.50
N ALA A 166 0.08 -6.82 -3.33
CA ALA A 166 0.81 -6.98 -2.08
C ALA A 166 1.52 -8.34 -2.02
N ALA A 167 2.75 -8.38 -1.51
CA ALA A 167 3.57 -9.59 -1.44
C ALA A 167 2.87 -10.74 -0.69
N LYS A 168 2.07 -10.43 0.34
CA LYS A 168 1.27 -11.43 1.07
C LYS A 168 0.22 -12.12 0.21
N ASP A 169 -0.33 -11.42 -0.78
CA ASP A 169 -1.38 -11.93 -1.65
C ASP A 169 -0.79 -12.78 -2.79
N LEU A 170 0.54 -12.76 -2.97
CA LEU A 170 1.29 -13.57 -3.92
C LEU A 170 1.81 -14.89 -3.32
N ILE A 171 1.57 -15.17 -2.03
CA ILE A 171 2.11 -16.35 -1.35
C ILE A 171 1.54 -17.65 -1.93
N ASP A 172 2.41 -18.45 -2.54
CA ASP A 172 2.09 -19.77 -3.12
C ASP A 172 2.66 -20.95 -2.29
N GLY A 173 3.48 -20.66 -1.26
CA GLY A 173 4.12 -21.67 -0.43
C GLY A 173 5.35 -22.33 -1.08
N VAL A 174 5.67 -22.00 -2.33
CA VAL A 174 6.78 -22.54 -3.09
C VAL A 174 7.77 -21.44 -3.45
N ASN A 175 7.39 -20.48 -4.29
CA ASN A 175 8.24 -19.41 -4.80
C ASN A 175 8.13 -18.14 -3.96
N VAL A 176 6.95 -17.89 -3.42
CA VAL A 176 6.64 -16.78 -2.52
C VAL A 176 6.23 -17.36 -1.17
N THR A 177 7.03 -17.08 -0.16
CA THR A 177 6.88 -17.72 1.15
C THR A 177 7.09 -16.72 2.28
N VAL A 178 6.36 -16.89 3.39
CA VAL A 178 6.67 -16.17 4.62
C VAL A 178 8.00 -16.69 5.18
N ASP A 179 8.94 -15.80 5.45
CA ASP A 179 10.22 -16.19 6.04
C ASP A 179 10.09 -16.42 7.55
N LEU A 180 10.01 -17.70 7.93
CA LEU A 180 9.92 -18.12 9.33
C LEU A 180 11.29 -18.21 10.03
N LYS A 181 12.39 -18.14 9.28
CA LYS A 181 13.77 -18.30 9.79
C LYS A 181 14.37 -16.99 10.29
N VAL A 182 13.88 -15.86 9.79
CA VAL A 182 14.29 -14.51 10.21
C VAL A 182 14.04 -14.33 11.71
N ARG A 183 15.13 -14.08 12.45
CA ARG A 183 15.10 -13.86 13.91
C ARG A 183 14.89 -12.41 14.29
N GLU A 184 15.22 -11.48 13.40
CA GLU A 184 14.96 -10.06 13.51
C GLU A 184 15.06 -9.45 12.12
N VAL A 185 14.37 -8.33 11.89
CA VAL A 185 14.37 -7.66 10.60
C VAL A 185 14.41 -6.16 10.82
N THR A 186 15.23 -5.47 10.03
CA THR A 186 15.13 -4.02 9.89
C THR A 186 14.32 -3.74 8.64
N TYR A 187 13.25 -2.98 8.79
CA TYR A 187 12.45 -2.52 7.67
C TYR A 187 12.89 -1.12 7.27
N ILE A 188 13.09 -0.90 5.97
CA ILE A 188 13.59 0.38 5.41
C ILE A 188 12.61 0.88 4.35
N HIS A 189 12.36 2.19 4.36
CA HIS A 189 11.40 2.89 3.52
C HIS A 189 12.11 3.95 2.67
N LEU A 190 11.72 4.08 1.41
CA LEU A 190 12.16 5.15 0.51
C LEU A 190 10.95 5.97 0.09
N LEU A 191 10.90 7.24 0.49
CA LEU A 191 9.92 8.21 0.04
C LEU A 191 10.54 9.11 -1.02
N PHE A 192 9.77 9.44 -2.06
CA PHE A 192 10.15 10.35 -3.13
C PHE A 192 9.22 11.57 -3.11
N GLU A 193 9.30 12.43 -4.12
CA GLU A 193 8.34 13.54 -4.27
C GLU A 193 6.95 13.02 -4.65
N GLU A 194 6.90 12.01 -5.52
CA GLU A 194 5.68 11.32 -5.93
C GLU A 194 5.83 9.81 -5.68
N HIS A 195 4.75 9.05 -5.72
CA HIS A 195 4.85 7.60 -5.64
C HIS A 195 5.54 7.03 -6.88
N GLN A 196 6.65 6.31 -6.68
CA GLN A 196 7.47 5.75 -7.77
C GLN A 196 7.41 4.22 -7.81
N VAL A 197 7.60 3.67 -9.01
CA VAL A 197 8.02 2.28 -9.23
C VAL A 197 9.55 2.26 -9.41
N LEU A 198 10.23 1.36 -8.70
CA LEU A 198 11.67 1.20 -8.72
C LEU A 198 12.07 -0.27 -8.84
N TRP A 199 13.34 -0.54 -9.14
CA TRP A 199 13.87 -1.91 -9.20
C TRP A 199 14.62 -2.27 -7.92
N ALA A 200 14.13 -3.31 -7.24
CA ALA A 200 14.69 -3.89 -6.03
C ALA A 200 15.08 -5.35 -6.32
N ASN A 201 16.37 -5.66 -6.25
CA ASN A 201 16.95 -6.92 -6.75
C ASN A 201 16.46 -7.24 -8.18
N GLY A 202 16.38 -6.25 -9.06
CA GLY A 202 15.91 -6.43 -10.44
C GLY A 202 14.38 -6.54 -10.60
N MET A 203 13.62 -6.70 -9.51
CA MET A 203 12.16 -6.76 -9.54
C MET A 203 11.52 -5.38 -9.41
N GLU A 204 10.45 -5.13 -10.17
CA GLU A 204 9.69 -3.88 -10.09
C GLU A 204 8.79 -3.85 -8.85
N THR A 205 9.01 -2.83 -8.02
CA THR A 205 8.37 -2.67 -6.72
C THR A 205 7.97 -1.23 -6.49
N GLU A 206 7.02 -1.01 -5.59
CA GLU A 206 6.63 0.34 -5.21
C GLU A 206 7.63 0.99 -4.23
N SER A 207 7.69 2.32 -4.25
CA SER A 207 8.28 3.12 -3.16
C SER A 207 7.31 3.22 -1.97
N PHE A 208 7.74 3.84 -0.87
CA PHE A 208 6.86 4.05 0.27
C PHE A 208 5.76 5.07 -0.06
N HIS A 209 4.49 4.68 0.09
CA HIS A 209 3.36 5.60 0.06
C HIS A 209 2.75 5.75 1.47
N PRO A 210 2.71 6.96 2.06
CA PRO A 210 2.19 7.18 3.42
C PRO A 210 0.76 6.65 3.63
N ALA A 211 -0.14 6.80 2.66
CA ALA A 211 -1.51 6.29 2.75
C ALA A 211 -1.66 4.76 2.82
N ASN A 212 -0.65 4.00 2.40
CA ASN A 212 -0.65 2.53 2.51
C ASN A 212 -0.06 2.04 3.84
N ALA A 213 0.34 2.95 4.73
CA ALA A 213 1.05 2.63 5.95
C ALA A 213 0.42 3.29 7.18
N ALA A 214 0.37 2.56 8.29
CA ALA A 214 0.12 3.18 9.57
C ALA A 214 1.39 3.94 10.01
N LEU A 215 1.37 5.28 9.99
CA LEU A 215 2.51 6.11 10.43
C LEU A 215 2.96 5.81 11.86
N SER A 216 2.09 5.28 12.71
CA SER A 216 2.42 4.79 14.07
C SER A 216 3.37 3.60 14.09
N VAL A 217 3.56 2.94 12.94
CA VAL A 217 4.49 1.82 12.79
C VAL A 217 5.90 2.30 12.43
N LEU A 218 6.07 3.57 12.03
CA LEU A 218 7.41 4.17 11.90
C LEU A 218 8.07 4.34 13.29
N GLY A 219 9.40 4.42 13.31
CA GLY A 219 10.13 4.85 14.51
C GLY A 219 9.72 6.27 14.90
N ALA A 220 9.75 6.60 16.19
CA ALA A 220 9.32 7.93 16.66
C ALA A 220 10.14 9.07 16.01
N ASP A 221 11.45 8.88 15.90
CA ASP A 221 12.36 9.84 15.27
C ASP A 221 12.08 9.98 13.77
N ASP A 222 11.93 8.85 13.07
CA ASP A 222 11.64 8.82 11.63
C ASP A 222 10.27 9.42 11.29
N ARG A 223 9.24 9.12 12.09
CA ARG A 223 7.93 9.76 11.99
C ARG A 223 8.05 11.27 12.17
N SER A 224 8.84 11.72 13.14
CA SER A 224 9.01 13.15 13.42
C SER A 224 9.72 13.86 12.26
N ARG A 225 10.73 13.24 11.65
CA ARG A 225 11.40 13.76 10.45
C ARG A 225 10.45 13.84 9.26
N LEU A 226 9.69 12.76 9.01
CA LEU A 226 8.71 12.71 7.92
C LEU A 226 7.65 13.82 8.06
N LEU A 227 7.12 14.02 9.27
CA LEU A 227 6.10 15.04 9.52
C LEU A 227 6.66 16.46 9.54
N ALA A 228 7.96 16.65 9.78
CA ALA A 228 8.60 17.96 9.66
C ALA A 228 8.69 18.41 8.19
N GLU A 229 8.95 17.47 7.28
CA GLU A 229 9.01 17.72 5.83
C GLU A 229 7.62 17.74 5.19
N HIS A 230 6.71 16.88 5.66
CA HIS A 230 5.34 16.76 5.15
C HIS A 230 4.28 16.82 6.29
N PRO A 231 4.00 18.01 6.85
CA PRO A 231 3.09 18.16 7.99
C PRO A 231 1.66 17.69 7.72
N GLN A 232 1.21 17.80 6.47
CA GLN A 232 -0.16 17.43 6.05
C GLN A 232 -0.44 15.92 6.26
N LEU A 233 0.59 15.06 6.23
CA LEU A 233 0.46 13.61 6.39
C LEU A 233 -0.04 13.20 7.78
N GLU A 234 0.08 14.06 8.80
CA GLU A 234 -0.47 13.77 10.12
C GLU A 234 -2.00 13.77 10.12
N PHE A 235 -2.61 14.60 9.27
CA PHE A 235 -4.05 14.77 9.20
C PHE A 235 -4.67 13.89 8.11
N ASP A 236 -4.03 13.86 6.95
CA ASP A 236 -4.48 13.10 5.78
C ASP A 236 -3.29 12.55 4.97
N PRO A 237 -2.98 11.25 5.10
CA PRO A 237 -1.93 10.60 4.33
C PRO A 237 -2.13 10.61 2.80
N HIS A 238 -3.35 10.86 2.31
CA HIS A 238 -3.62 10.95 0.86
C HIS A 238 -3.16 12.27 0.25
N THR A 239 -2.80 13.27 1.07
CA THR A 239 -2.21 14.53 0.60
C THR A 239 -0.84 14.35 -0.07
N TYR A 240 -0.19 13.19 0.10
CA TYR A 240 1.04 12.84 -0.61
C TYR A 240 0.85 12.76 -2.14
N GLY A 241 -0.33 12.38 -2.61
CA GLY A 241 -0.62 12.24 -4.03
C GLY A 241 -1.23 10.89 -4.40
N SER A 242 -1.30 10.64 -5.71
CA SER A 242 -1.80 9.38 -6.26
C SER A 242 -0.76 8.26 -6.22
N PHE A 243 -1.23 7.02 -6.21
CA PHE A 243 -0.37 5.86 -6.41
C PHE A 243 0.16 5.81 -7.85
N ALA A 244 1.43 5.41 -8.02
CA ALA A 244 2.05 5.13 -9.32
C ALA A 244 1.22 4.20 -10.23
N ARG A 245 0.53 3.22 -9.64
CA ARG A 245 -0.33 2.25 -10.33
C ARG A 245 -1.54 1.91 -9.47
N ARG A 246 -2.51 1.20 -10.03
CA ARG A 246 -3.68 0.70 -9.31
C ARG A 246 -3.26 -0.32 -8.25
N ASN A 247 -3.58 -0.05 -7.00
CA ASN A 247 -3.41 -1.00 -5.90
C ASN A 247 -4.55 -2.02 -5.92
N LEU A 248 -4.23 -3.31 -6.04
CA LEU A 248 -5.22 -4.35 -5.87
C LEU A 248 -5.54 -4.58 -4.39
N SER A 249 -6.82 -4.79 -4.11
CA SER A 249 -7.28 -5.40 -2.87
C SER A 249 -7.00 -6.90 -2.86
N THR A 250 -7.04 -7.53 -1.69
CA THR A 250 -6.86 -8.99 -1.55
C THR A 250 -7.85 -9.78 -2.42
N SER A 251 -9.09 -9.30 -2.57
CA SER A 251 -10.09 -9.95 -3.42
C SER A 251 -9.76 -9.83 -4.91
N GLU A 252 -9.30 -8.65 -5.36
CA GLU A 252 -8.87 -8.46 -6.74
C GLU A 252 -7.60 -9.26 -7.05
N ALA A 253 -6.64 -9.32 -6.10
CA ALA A 253 -5.45 -10.14 -6.22
C ALA A 253 -5.81 -11.62 -6.37
N ALA A 254 -6.78 -12.14 -5.60
CA ALA A 254 -7.24 -13.51 -5.74
C ALA A 254 -7.89 -13.80 -7.10
N ILE A 255 -8.67 -12.85 -7.63
CA ILE A 255 -9.26 -12.96 -8.99
C ILE A 255 -8.14 -13.01 -10.03
N LEU A 256 -7.14 -12.13 -9.92
CA LEU A 256 -5.98 -12.12 -10.80
C LEU A 256 -5.22 -13.45 -10.74
N SER A 257 -4.91 -13.95 -9.55
CA SER A 257 -4.21 -15.23 -9.39
C SER A 257 -4.97 -16.41 -10.01
N HIS A 258 -6.31 -16.40 -9.96
CA HIS A 258 -7.12 -17.42 -10.61
C HIS A 258 -7.11 -17.29 -12.15
N ALA A 259 -7.03 -16.08 -12.70
CA ALA A 259 -6.98 -15.86 -14.14
C ALA A 259 -5.64 -16.29 -14.78
N VAL A 260 -4.56 -16.24 -14.00
CA VAL A 260 -3.18 -16.56 -14.43
C VAL A 260 -2.83 -18.04 -14.26
N ALA A 261 -3.64 -18.80 -13.51
CA ALA A 261 -3.43 -20.23 -13.21
C ALA A 261 -3.89 -21.15 -14.35
#